data_AF-A0A953P540-F1
#
_entry.id   AF-A0A953P540-F1
#
_cell.length_a   1.000
_cell.length_b   1.000
_cell.length_c   1.000
_cell.angle_alpha   90.00
_cell.angle_beta   90.00
_cell.angle_gamma   90.00
#
_symmetry.space_group_name_H-M   'P 1'
#
loop_
_entity.id
_entity.type
_entity.pdbx_description
1 polymer ?
#
loop_
_entity_poly.entity_id
_entity_poly.type
_entity_poly.pdbx_seq_one_letter_code
_entity_poly.pdbx_strand_id
1 'polypeptide(L)'
;MCCGRNRSAASGAGAPSMGRRIEHRTEHTGAGQRDFMAYFEYTGRTGMTVRGPVSGATYRFAAPGSRVAVDLRDRLSLAALSQLRQVNSL
;
A
#
# COMPACT_ATOMS: atom_id res chain seq x y z
N MET A 1 -40.02 13.24 -46.89
CA MET A 1 -38.81 12.39 -47.09
C MET A 1 -38.07 12.27 -45.77
N CYS A 2 -37.47 11.11 -45.56
CA CYS A 2 -37.02 10.49 -44.30
C CYS A 2 -35.91 11.23 -43.54
N CYS A 3 -36.04 11.42 -42.22
CA CYS A 3 -34.90 11.54 -41.28
C CYS A 3 -35.26 10.90 -39.93
N GLY A 4 -34.68 9.74 -39.64
CA GLY A 4 -34.94 8.94 -38.44
C GLY A 4 -34.02 9.24 -37.26
N ARG A 5 -34.60 9.07 -36.05
CA ARG A 5 -34.07 8.48 -34.81
C ARG A 5 -32.62 8.85 -34.38
N ASN A 6 -32.44 9.35 -33.16
CA ASN A 6 -32.26 8.50 -31.96
C ASN A 6 -31.99 9.35 -30.68
N ARG A 7 -32.97 9.36 -29.78
CA ARG A 7 -32.91 9.42 -28.30
C ARG A 7 -31.86 10.34 -27.62
N SER A 8 -32.29 11.56 -27.29
CA SER A 8 -31.72 12.34 -26.17
C SER A 8 -32.23 11.78 -24.84
N ALA A 9 -31.43 10.94 -24.18
CA ALA A 9 -31.61 10.63 -22.77
C ALA A 9 -30.81 11.66 -21.95
N ALA A 10 -31.49 12.65 -21.38
CA ALA A 10 -30.98 13.41 -20.24
C ALA A 10 -32.08 14.33 -19.70
N SER A 11 -32.88 13.84 -18.74
CA SER A 11 -33.59 14.66 -17.77
C SER A 11 -34.03 13.78 -16.62
N GLY A 12 -33.19 13.76 -15.58
CA GLY A 12 -33.45 13.10 -14.32
C GLY A 12 -32.59 13.77 -13.27
N ALA A 13 -32.87 15.06 -13.04
CA ALA A 13 -32.30 15.82 -11.95
C ALA A 13 -32.63 15.10 -10.63
N GLY A 14 -31.60 14.53 -10.01
CA GLY A 14 -31.68 13.80 -8.75
C GLY A 14 -30.57 14.25 -7.82
N ALA A 15 -30.96 15.11 -6.89
CA ALA A 15 -30.41 15.30 -5.55
C ALA A 15 -29.16 16.19 -5.33
N PRO A 16 -29.07 16.83 -4.14
CA PRO A 16 -28.31 18.05 -3.89
C PRO A 16 -27.08 17.81 -3.00
N SER A 17 -26.50 18.93 -2.55
CA SER A 17 -25.61 19.10 -1.39
C SER A 17 -24.17 18.57 -1.47
N MET A 18 -23.25 19.51 -1.69
CA MET A 18 -22.33 19.95 -0.65
C MET A 18 -21.70 18.82 0.19
N GLY A 19 -20.79 18.10 -0.45
CA GLY A 19 -19.82 17.24 0.22
C GLY A 19 -18.51 17.39 -0.50
N ARG A 20 -17.80 18.50 -0.28
CA ARG A 20 -16.39 18.62 -0.65
C ARG A 20 -15.71 17.44 0.05
N ARG A 21 -15.46 16.35 -0.69
CA ARG A 21 -14.65 15.25 -0.22
C ARG A 21 -13.29 15.87 0.03
N ILE A 22 -13.05 16.29 1.26
CA ILE A 22 -11.69 16.53 1.73
C ILE A 22 -11.10 15.14 1.67
N GLU A 23 -10.52 14.82 0.52
CA GLU A 23 -9.45 13.87 0.44
C GLU A 23 -8.43 14.42 1.41
N HIS A 24 -8.51 13.93 2.65
CA HIS A 24 -7.39 13.88 3.55
C HIS A 24 -6.34 13.04 2.82
N ARG A 25 -5.67 13.68 1.87
CA ARG A 25 -4.27 13.44 1.56
C ARG A 25 -3.60 13.68 2.90
N THR A 26 -3.49 12.62 3.68
CA THR A 26 -2.64 12.61 4.85
C THR A 26 -1.24 12.78 4.30
N GLU A 27 -0.84 14.04 4.22
CA GLU A 27 0.53 14.47 3.97
C GLU A 27 1.36 13.86 5.09
N HIS A 28 1.95 12.72 4.76
CA HIS A 28 3.32 12.32 5.08
C HIS A 28 4.06 13.30 6.01
N THR A 29 3.79 13.23 7.32
CA THR A 29 4.73 13.72 8.34
C THR A 29 5.88 12.71 8.46
N GLY A 30 6.72 12.67 7.43
CA GLY A 30 7.80 11.72 7.22
C GLY A 30 9.14 12.13 7.83
N ALA A 31 9.16 12.51 9.11
CA ALA A 31 10.41 12.85 9.82
C ALA A 31 10.62 12.10 11.14
N GLY A 32 9.65 11.31 11.64
CA GLY A 32 9.79 10.50 12.87
C GLY A 32 9.58 8.99 12.69
N GLN A 33 9.35 8.52 11.46
CA GLN A 33 9.15 7.09 11.18
C GLN A 33 10.42 6.38 10.71
N ARG A 34 11.50 7.12 10.44
CA ARG A 34 12.76 6.54 9.96
C ARG A 34 13.56 5.86 11.08
N ASP A 35 13.38 6.32 12.32
CA ASP A 35 14.09 5.80 13.49
C ASP A 35 13.57 4.44 13.97
N PHE A 36 12.37 4.03 13.52
CA PHE A 36 11.71 2.79 13.95
C PHE A 36 11.50 1.77 12.83
N MET A 37 12.34 1.79 11.80
CA MET A 37 12.27 0.82 10.69
C MET A 37 13.48 -0.12 10.68
N ALA A 38 13.22 -1.39 10.37
CA ALA A 38 14.25 -2.34 9.96
C ALA A 38 14.11 -2.62 8.46
N TYR A 39 15.20 -2.95 7.78
CA TYR A 39 15.13 -3.35 6.38
C TYR A 39 15.36 -4.84 6.28
N PHE A 40 14.54 -5.51 5.47
CA PHE A 40 14.71 -6.92 5.16
C PHE A 40 14.87 -7.12 3.67
N GLU A 41 15.83 -7.96 3.31
CA GLU A 41 16.04 -8.46 1.96
C GLU A 41 15.44 -9.86 1.85
N TYR A 42 14.65 -10.09 0.81
CA TYR A 42 14.09 -11.40 0.52
C TYR A 42 15.10 -12.27 -0.24
N THR A 43 15.40 -13.45 0.30
CA THR A 43 16.41 -14.39 -0.23
C THR A 43 15.79 -15.65 -0.83
N GLY A 44 14.47 -15.72 -0.94
CA GLY A 44 13.79 -16.87 -1.54
C GLY A 44 13.86 -16.88 -3.06
N ARG A 45 12.91 -17.56 -3.73
CA ARG A 45 12.95 -17.80 -5.19
C ARG A 45 11.86 -17.06 -5.98
N THR A 46 10.81 -16.59 -5.32
CA THR A 46 9.61 -16.02 -5.96
C THR A 46 9.23 -14.66 -5.36
N GLY A 47 8.02 -14.16 -5.60
CA GLY A 47 7.46 -13.10 -4.74
C GLY A 47 7.01 -13.67 -3.40
N MET A 48 7.01 -12.84 -2.35
CA MET A 48 6.47 -13.18 -1.03
C MET A 48 5.74 -11.98 -0.44
N THR A 49 4.61 -12.24 0.21
CA THR A 49 3.86 -11.22 0.97
C THR A 49 3.75 -11.68 2.42
N VAL A 50 4.13 -10.83 3.35
CA VAL A 50 4.08 -11.11 4.79
C VAL A 50 3.24 -10.04 5.46
N ARG A 51 2.33 -10.45 6.34
CA ARG A 51 1.60 -9.51 7.21
C ARG A 51 2.29 -9.45 8.57
N GLY A 52 2.65 -8.25 9.00
CA GLY A 52 3.17 -7.98 10.34
C GLY A 52 2.12 -8.32 11.40
N PRO A 53 2.43 -9.20 12.36
CA PRO A 53 1.46 -9.60 13.38
C PRO A 53 1.20 -8.51 14.42
N VAL A 54 2.13 -7.56 14.61
CA VAL A 54 2.00 -6.48 15.60
C VAL A 54 1.43 -5.21 14.96
N SER A 55 2.01 -4.77 13.85
CA SER A 55 1.53 -3.55 13.17
C SER A 55 0.29 -3.80 12.30
N GLY A 56 0.07 -5.05 11.87
CA GLY A 56 -0.93 -5.39 10.86
C GLY A 56 -0.53 -5.02 9.43
N ALA A 57 0.64 -4.41 9.22
CA ALA A 57 1.11 -3.95 7.91
C ALA A 57 1.41 -5.11 6.97
N THR A 58 1.23 -4.90 5.67
CA THR A 58 1.50 -5.91 4.65
C THR A 58 2.77 -5.54 3.90
N TYR A 59 3.79 -6.39 4.03
CA TYR A 59 5.09 -6.25 3.39
C TYR A 59 5.17 -7.16 2.16
N ARG A 60 5.39 -6.57 0.99
CA ARG A 60 5.47 -7.32 -0.28
C ARG A 60 6.88 -7.29 -0.83
N PHE A 61 7.48 -8.46 -0.95
CA PHE A 61 8.75 -8.71 -1.62
C PHE A 61 8.45 -9.19 -3.04
N ALA A 62 8.82 -8.40 -4.05
CA ALA A 62 8.44 -8.69 -5.44
C ALA A 62 9.25 -9.85 -6.06
N ALA A 63 10.52 -9.97 -5.67
CA ALA A 63 11.47 -10.92 -6.23
C ALA A 63 12.64 -11.16 -5.25
N PRO A 64 13.49 -12.19 -5.50
CA PRO A 64 14.75 -12.37 -4.78
C PRO A 64 15.61 -11.10 -4.84
N GLY A 65 16.22 -10.71 -3.71
CA GLY A 65 16.97 -9.47 -3.55
C GLY A 65 16.10 -8.23 -3.27
N SER A 66 14.77 -8.34 -3.32
CA SER A 66 13.87 -7.23 -3.00
C SER A 66 14.05 -6.82 -1.54
N ARG A 67 14.20 -5.52 -1.30
CA ARG A 67 14.33 -4.92 0.04
C ARG A 67 13.07 -4.17 0.42
N VAL A 68 12.59 -4.38 1.64
CA VAL A 68 11.39 -3.73 2.16
C VAL A 68 11.69 -3.17 3.55
N ALA A 69 11.28 -1.92 3.79
CA ALA A 69 11.28 -1.32 5.12
C ALA A 69 10.10 -1.90 5.91
N VAL A 70 10.39 -2.43 7.09
CA VAL A 70 9.42 -3.06 7.98
C VAL A 70 9.42 -2.35 9.32
N ASP A 71 8.28 -2.35 9.99
CA ASP A 71 8.18 -1.80 11.33
C ASP A 71 9.05 -2.58 12.32
N LEU A 72 9.81 -1.88 13.18
CA LEU A 72 10.67 -2.52 14.17
C LEU A 72 9.91 -3.47 15.10
N ARG A 73 8.61 -3.24 15.34
CA ARG A 73 7.78 -4.10 16.18
C ARG A 73 7.55 -5.48 15.55
N ASP A 74 7.50 -5.56 14.23
CA ASP A 74 7.35 -6.83 13.51
C ASP A 74 8.71 -7.51 13.22
N ARG A 75 9.84 -6.86 13.52
CA ARG A 75 11.18 -7.34 13.16
C ARG A 75 11.45 -8.76 13.63
N LEU A 76 11.01 -9.12 14.84
CA LEU A 76 11.29 -10.43 15.44
C LEU A 76 10.55 -11.53 14.70
N SER A 77 9.29 -11.26 14.32
CA SER A 77 8.47 -12.18 13.54
C SER A 77 9.00 -12.36 12.13
N LEU A 78 9.47 -11.28 11.49
CA LEU A 78 10.07 -11.37 10.15
C LEU A 78 11.47 -11.99 10.16
N ALA A 79 12.28 -11.75 11.20
CA ALA A 79 13.59 -12.37 11.35
C ALA A 79 13.54 -13.89 11.58
N ALA A 80 12.40 -14.41 12.06
CA ALA A 80 12.18 -15.85 12.17
C ALA A 80 11.96 -16.53 10.80
N LEU A 81 11.68 -15.76 9.74
CA LEU A 81 11.52 -16.31 8.39
C LEU A 81 12.89 -16.53 7.75
N SER A 82 13.25 -17.79 7.50
CA SER A 82 14.52 -18.18 6.87
C SER A 82 14.74 -17.64 5.46
N GLN A 83 13.67 -17.15 4.81
CA GLN A 83 13.72 -16.49 3.50
C GLN A 83 13.90 -14.97 3.58
N LEU A 84 14.02 -14.40 4.79
CA LEU A 84 14.25 -12.99 5.03
C LEU A 84 15.59 -12.78 5.73
N ARG A 85 16.39 -11.87 5.20
CA ARG A 85 17.64 -11.43 5.82
C ARG A 85 17.52 -9.98 6.24
N GLN A 86 17.66 -9.69 7.52
CA GLN A 86 17.74 -8.31 7.97
C GLN A 86 19.01 -7.67 7.39
N VAL A 87 18.87 -6.47 6.82
CA VAL A 87 19.98 -5.67 6.26
C VAL A 87 19.99 -4.31 6.93
N ASN A 88 21.19 -3.79 7.20
CA ASN A 88 21.34 -2.42 7.65
C ASN A 88 21.21 -1.51 6.43
N SER A 89 20.21 -0.62 6.39
CA SER A 89 20.25 0.51 5.47
C SER A 89 21.28 1.50 6.03
N LEU A 90 22.45 1.54 5.42
CA LEU A 90 23.41 2.62 5.62
C LEU A 90 23.08 3.77 4.67
#